data_AF-A0A368KMR2-F1
#
_entry.id   AF-A0A368KMR2-F1
#
_cell.length_a   1.000
_cell.length_b   1.000
_cell.length_c   1.000
_cell.angle_alpha   90.00
_cell.angle_beta   90.00
_cell.angle_gamma   90.00
#
_symmetry.space_group_name_H-M   'P 1'
#
loop_
_entity.id
_entity.type
_entity.pdbx_description
1 polymer ?
#
loop_
_entity_poly.entity_id
_entity_poly.type
_entity_poly.pdbx_seq_one_letter_code
_entity_poly.pdbx_strand_id
1 'polypeptide(L)' 'MTEADAIDIAVKHAEQQGWLWLEPVECKRRKRWLSNAVYVIRTNADKRGANVVLTIDAVDGKIREARFLSR' A
#
# COMPACT_ATOMS: atom_id res chain seq x y z
N MET A 1 -6.21 11.40 -6.74
CA MET A 1 -4.91 10.75 -6.57
C MET A 1 -4.79 9.56 -7.53
N THR A 2 -3.60 9.35 -8.07
CA THR A 2 -3.24 8.27 -8.99
C THR A 2 -2.70 7.05 -8.25
N GLU A 3 -2.47 5.94 -8.96
CA GLU A 3 -1.77 4.77 -8.39
C GLU A 3 -0.30 5.08 -8.06
N ALA A 4 0.37 5.89 -8.89
CA ALA A 4 1.74 6.32 -8.66
C ALA A 4 1.87 7.14 -7.38
N ASP A 5 0.97 8.10 -7.15
CA ASP A 5 0.94 8.88 -5.91
C ASP A 5 0.77 7.99 -4.68
N ALA A 6 -0.07 6.96 -4.77
CA ALA A 6 -0.32 6.04 -3.67
C ALA A 6 0.91 5.17 -3.37
N ILE A 7 1.63 4.73 -4.41
CA ILE A 7 2.91 4.01 -4.26
C ILE A 7 3.95 4.92 -3.60
N ASP A 8 4.07 6.17 -4.03
CA ASP A 8 5.02 7.12 -3.43
C ASP A 8 4.76 7.35 -1.94
N ILE A 9 3.49 7.46 -1.54
CA ILE A 9 3.09 7.57 -0.13
C ILE A 9 3.48 6.30 0.63
N ALA A 10 3.24 5.13 0.04
CA ALA A 10 3.56 3.85 0.65
C ALA A 10 5.06 3.62 0.83
N VAL A 11 5.88 3.98 -0.16
CA VAL A 11 7.35 3.91 -0.09
C VAL A 11 7.86 4.80 1.03
N LYS A 12 7.45 6.08 1.05
CA LYS A 12 7.84 7.02 2.11
C LYS A 12 7.45 6.53 3.50
N HIS A 13 6.26 5.95 3.63
CA HIS A 13 5.82 5.39 4.90
C HIS A 13 6.69 4.20 5.33
N ALA A 14 6.97 3.26 4.41
CA ALA A 14 7.84 2.13 4.70
C ALA A 14 9.26 2.57 5.11
N GLU A 15 9.84 3.55 4.40
CA GLU A 15 11.14 4.14 4.74
C GLU A 15 11.13 4.76 6.14
N GLN A 16 10.09 5.54 6.48
CA GLN A 16 9.94 6.16 7.80
C GLN A 16 9.82 5.13 8.93
N GLN A 17 9.23 3.97 8.65
CA GLN A 17 9.08 2.89 9.63
C GLN A 17 10.28 1.92 9.64
N GLY A 18 11.27 2.11 8.75
CA GLY A 18 12.38 1.18 8.58
C GLY A 18 11.97 -0.19 8.03
N TRP A 19 10.85 -0.26 7.32
CA TRP A 19 10.34 -1.48 6.71
C TRP A 19 11.06 -1.78 5.40
N LEU A 20 11.40 -3.05 5.19
CA LEU A 20 11.99 -3.49 3.94
C LEU A 20 10.94 -3.37 2.81
N TRP A 21 11.29 -2.64 1.75
CA TRP A 21 10.44 -2.54 0.56
C TRP A 21 10.94 -3.52 -0.52
N LEU A 22 10.08 -4.43 -0.97
CA LEU A 22 10.45 -5.52 -1.87
C LEU A 22 9.62 -5.53 -3.16
N GLU A 23 10.30 -5.69 -4.29
CA GLU A 23 9.66 -5.93 -5.57
C GLU A 23 9.25 -7.41 -5.72
N PRO A 24 8.15 -7.71 -6.44
CA PRO A 24 7.30 -6.78 -7.19
C PRO A 24 6.23 -6.11 -6.31
N VAL A 25 5.91 -4.84 -6.64
CA VAL A 25 4.81 -4.07 -6.04
C VAL A 25 3.51 -4.27 -6.81
N GLU A 26 2.46 -4.71 -6.12
CA GLU A 26 1.08 -4.71 -6.61
C GLU A 26 0.34 -3.50 -6.03
N CYS A 27 -0.27 -2.67 -6.87
CA CYS A 27 -1.20 -1.62 -6.48
C CYS A 27 -2.56 -1.88 -7.11
N LYS A 28 -3.63 -1.94 -6.30
CA LYS A 28 -5.00 -2.16 -6.77
C LYS A 28 -5.95 -1.14 -6.20
N ARG A 29 -6.61 -0.38 -7.07
CA ARG A 29 -7.72 0.48 -6.68
C ARG A 29 -8.98 -0.35 -6.39
N ARG A 30 -9.58 -0.16 -5.22
CA ARG A 30 -10.84 -0.82 -4.82
C ARG A 30 -11.88 0.22 -4.43
N LYS A 31 -13.07 0.13 -5.03
CA LYS A 31 -14.23 0.90 -4.59
C LYS A 31 -14.90 0.18 -3.42
N ARG A 32 -15.08 0.88 -2.30
CA ARG A 32 -15.90 0.39 -1.18
C ARG A 32 -17.34 0.85 -1.40
N TRP A 33 -18.31 0.07 -0.93
CA TRP A 33 -19.73 0.32 -1.23
C TRP A 33 -20.26 1.61 -0.58
N LEU A 34 -19.83 1.90 0.66
CA LEU A 34 -20.29 3.04 1.47
C LEU A 34 -19.17 4.04 1.81
N SER A 35 -18.01 3.95 1.17
CA SER A 35 -16.88 4.85 1.46
C SER A 35 -16.07 5.16 0.21
N ASN A 36 -15.14 6.11 0.36
CA ASN A 36 -14.18 6.43 -0.70
C ASN A 36 -13.47 5.18 -1.22
N ALA A 37 -13.08 5.25 -2.49
CA ALA A 37 -12.18 4.26 -3.05
C ALA A 37 -10.85 4.27 -2.27
N VAL A 38 -10.19 3.12 -2.23
CA VAL A 38 -8.89 2.96 -1.60
C VAL A 38 -7.91 2.31 -2.56
N TYR A 39 -6.63 2.62 -2.43
CA TYR A 39 -5.55 1.86 -3.03
C TYR A 39 -5.07 0.83 -2.02
N VAL A 40 -4.98 -0.43 -2.45
CA VAL A 40 -4.37 -1.52 -1.68
C VAL A 40 -3.03 -1.83 -2.32
N ILE A 41 -1.97 -1.65 -1.56
CA ILE A 41 -0.59 -1.80 -2.01
C ILE A 41 0.03 -2.98 -1.29
N ARG A 42 0.72 -3.84 -2.04
CA ARG A 42 1.38 -5.05 -1.55
C ARG A 42 2.75 -5.17 -2.17
N THR A 43 3.78 -5.25 -1.35
CA THR A 43 5.15 -5.54 -1.79
C THR A 43 5.40 -7.04 -1.78
N ASN A 44 6.37 -7.53 -2.56
CA ASN A 44 6.65 -8.97 -2.73
C ASN A 44 5.42 -9.80 -3.16
N ALA A 45 4.50 -9.19 -3.93
CA ALA A 45 3.17 -9.76 -4.17
C ALA A 45 3.21 -11.15 -4.86
N ASP A 46 4.25 -11.44 -5.65
CA ASP A 46 4.35 -12.66 -6.45
C ASP A 46 5.10 -13.82 -5.75
N LYS A 47 5.69 -13.63 -4.56
CA LYS A 47 6.53 -14.66 -3.89
C LYS A 47 5.92 -15.26 -2.62
N ARG A 48 4.64 -15.67 -2.68
CA ARG A 48 3.91 -16.39 -1.60
C ARG A 48 3.75 -15.63 -0.27
N GLY A 49 3.82 -14.30 -0.29
CA GLY A 49 3.49 -13.48 0.86
C GLY A 49 3.90 -12.03 0.64
N ALA A 50 2.99 -11.10 0.93
CA ALA A 50 3.35 -9.70 0.95
C ALA A 50 4.26 -9.41 2.16
N ASN A 51 5.26 -8.55 2.00
CA ASN A 51 6.08 -8.12 3.13
C ASN A 51 5.57 -6.80 3.73
N VAL A 52 5.00 -5.93 2.91
CA VAL A 52 4.32 -4.71 3.32
C VAL A 52 2.94 -4.69 2.69
N VAL A 53 1.92 -4.36 3.49
CA VAL A 53 0.55 -4.15 3.02
C VAL A 53 0.06 -2.79 3.52
N LEU A 54 -0.31 -1.91 2.60
CA LEU A 54 -0.94 -0.62 2.94
C LEU A 54 -2.29 -0.48 2.26
N THR A 55 -3.21 0.18 2.96
CA THR A 55 -4.46 0.68 2.40
C THR A 55 -4.48 2.20 2.51
N ILE A 56 -4.61 2.90 1.38
CA ILE A 56 -4.57 4.36 1.29
C ILE A 56 -5.88 4.89 0.71
N ASP A 57 -6.46 5.92 1.32
CA ASP A 57 -7.66 6.59 0.79
C ASP A 57 -7.36 7.28 -0.54
N ALA A 58 -8.14 6.99 -1.58
CA ALA A 58 -7.89 7.49 -2.93
C ALA A 58 -8.18 9.00 -3.11
N VAL A 59 -8.85 9.64 -2.14
CA VAL A 59 -9.20 11.06 -2.19
C VAL A 59 -8.13 11.90 -1.51
N ASP A 60 -7.82 11.60 -0.24
CA ASP A 60 -6.96 12.44 0.60
C ASP A 60 -5.56 11.85 0.87
N GLY A 61 -5.26 10.67 0.35
CA GLY A 61 -3.95 10.03 0.52
C GLY A 61 -3.68 9.53 1.94
N LYS A 62 -4.69 9.54 2.83
CA LYS A 62 -4.48 9.05 4.21
C LYS A 62 -4.31 7.55 4.23
N ILE A 63 -3.28 7.11 4.92
CA ILE A 63 -3.06 5.71 5.25
C ILE A 63 -4.14 5.28 6.24
N ARG A 64 -4.99 4.35 5.81
CA ARG A 64 -6.06 3.76 6.63
C ARG A 64 -5.57 2.53 7.39
N GLU A 65 -4.62 1.81 6.79
CA GLU A 65 -4.06 0.59 7.34
C GLU A 65 -2.63 0.44 6.83
N ALA A 66 -1.72 0.03 7.70
CA ALA A 66 -0.35 -0.30 7.33
C ALA A 66 0.10 -1.51 8.16
N ARG A 67 0.66 -2.52 7.48
CA ARG A 67 1.16 -3.75 8.10
C ARG A 67 2.49 -4.13 7.51
N PHE A 68 3.45 -4.42 8.37
CA PHE A 68 4.69 -5.11 8.03
C PHE A 68 4.60 -6.57 8.45
N LEU A 69 4.90 -7.45 7.50
CA LEU A 69 4.88 -8.89 7.69
C LEU A 69 6.35 -9.36 7.65
N SER A 70 7.00 -9.28 8.81
CA SER A 70 8.31 -9.88 9.03
C SER A 70 8.15 -11.40 9.00
N ARG A 71 8.55 -12.02 7.90
CA ARG A 71 8.71 -13.47 7.80
C ARG A 71 10.18 -13.80 7.63
#